data_AF-A0A7C1EYW2-F1
#
_entry.id   AF-A0A7C1EYW2-F1
#
_cell.length_a   1.000
_cell.length_b   1.000
_cell.length_c   1.000
_cell.angle_alpha   90.00
_cell.angle_beta   90.00
_cell.angle_gamma   90.00
#
_symmetry.space_group_name_H-M   'P 1'
#
loop_
_entity.id
_entity.type
_entity.pdbx_description
1 polymer ?
#
loop_
_entity_poly.entity_id
_entity_poly.type
_entity_poly.pdbx_seq_one_letter_code
_entity_poly.pdbx_strand_id
1 'polypeptide(L)'
;MNWERKSTKTIIFLILSFIFILLRIDTISYVFKYPFLNLIDPDSYYHLRRITFTINNFPEILTFDPYLSYPYGEFSPWPPFFDFLCALISLPFPDPNRILPFLNLLFLFFAFLIVFIYTRNNIKVATIACFFISFSGILRIYSSAGRLDHHAFEMLIVTALSVKFVEYYDRNNLLDLTIIILILIISFLTWPGAMIYSVPLIIFTLYKNFTGNNPVHINKGLFVAYHIVAIFLSIYLKLSGTADNYPYSYKFLSPFQRDFCFVTSIIFFTFYLSNKISFKYGNKKSLYFLIWVANSILVLIVFKNFFSEIFSGLMFIGKKEYVLKTAEEASPLFFSNVYSITQEFQRNIFLFTP
;
A
#
# COMPACT_ATOMS: atom_id res chain seq x y z
N MET A 1 31.29 3.94 -26.87
CA MET A 1 30.26 4.89 -26.40
C MET A 1 28.91 4.27 -25.98
N ASN A 2 28.10 3.66 -26.86
CA ASN A 2 26.80 3.06 -26.44
C ASN A 2 26.95 1.77 -25.59
N TRP A 3 28.00 0.99 -25.84
CA TRP A 3 28.27 -0.23 -25.08
C TRP A 3 28.79 0.06 -23.67
N GLU A 4 29.72 1.01 -23.53
CA GLU A 4 30.23 1.48 -22.23
C GLU A 4 29.12 2.07 -21.35
N ARG A 5 28.20 2.86 -21.92
CA ARG A 5 27.06 3.39 -21.15
C ARG A 5 26.09 2.29 -20.68
N LYS A 6 25.91 1.23 -21.47
CA LYS A 6 25.10 0.07 -21.06
C LYS A 6 25.81 -0.73 -19.98
N SER A 7 27.11 -0.99 -20.11
CA SER A 7 27.88 -1.72 -19.11
C SER A 7 27.95 -0.99 -17.77
N THR A 8 28.10 0.34 -17.75
CA THR A 8 28.08 1.13 -16.51
C THR A 8 26.76 0.99 -15.75
N LYS A 9 25.61 1.06 -16.45
CA LYS A 9 24.28 0.92 -15.80
C LYS A 9 24.12 -0.46 -15.17
N THR A 10 24.52 -1.51 -15.88
CA THR A 10 24.45 -2.88 -15.39
C THR A 10 25.36 -3.08 -14.18
N ILE A 11 26.59 -2.59 -14.22
CA ILE A 11 27.54 -2.68 -13.10
C ILE A 11 26.99 -1.98 -11.86
N ILE A 12 26.47 -0.75 -12.00
CA ILE A 12 25.87 -0.01 -10.89
C ILE A 12 24.68 -0.76 -10.30
N PHE A 13 23.79 -1.28 -11.15
CA PHE A 13 22.65 -2.06 -10.70
C PHE A 13 23.08 -3.30 -9.90
N LEU A 14 24.07 -4.04 -10.39
CA LEU A 14 24.57 -5.24 -9.71
C LEU A 14 25.21 -4.90 -8.36
N ILE A 15 26.04 -3.85 -8.30
CA ILE A 15 26.65 -3.39 -7.04
C ILE A 15 25.57 -3.00 -6.02
N LEU A 16 24.59 -2.20 -6.42
CA LEU A 16 23.53 -1.75 -5.51
C LEU A 16 22.59 -2.88 -5.10
N SER A 17 22.33 -3.84 -5.99
CA SER A 17 21.55 -5.05 -5.69
C SER A 17 22.30 -5.94 -4.71
N PHE A 18 23.61 -6.08 -4.86
CA PHE A 18 24.44 -6.84 -3.93
C PHE A 18 24.40 -6.21 -2.54
N ILE A 19 24.59 -4.89 -2.44
CA ILE A 19 24.46 -4.16 -1.16
C ILE A 19 23.05 -4.32 -0.57
N PHE A 20 22.02 -4.16 -1.40
CA PHE A 20 20.62 -4.34 -0.98
C PHE A 20 20.39 -5.69 -0.31
N ILE A 21 20.86 -6.77 -0.95
CA ILE A 21 20.70 -8.14 -0.47
C ILE A 21 21.53 -8.35 0.80
N LEU A 22 22.81 -7.98 0.79
CA LEU A 22 23.72 -8.17 1.93
C LEU A 22 23.16 -7.58 3.23
N LEU A 23 22.56 -6.40 3.17
CA LEU A 23 22.01 -5.72 4.34
C LEU A 23 20.73 -6.37 4.88
N ARG A 24 20.08 -7.26 4.13
CA ARG A 24 18.77 -7.86 4.49
C ARG A 24 18.84 -9.36 4.78
N ILE A 25 19.98 -9.99 4.52
CA ILE A 25 20.23 -11.41 4.82
C ILE A 25 20.97 -11.62 6.15
N ASP A 26 21.27 -10.54 6.86
CA ASP A 26 21.97 -10.52 8.15
C ASP A 26 21.25 -11.32 9.25
N THR A 27 19.94 -11.50 9.11
CA THR A 27 19.05 -12.22 10.03
C THR A 27 18.89 -13.71 9.73
N ILE A 28 19.42 -14.22 8.60
CA ILE A 28 19.25 -15.62 8.19
C ILE A 28 19.73 -16.61 9.24
N SER A 29 20.87 -16.32 9.89
CA SER A 29 21.42 -17.19 10.94
C SER A 29 20.48 -17.33 12.14
N TYR A 30 19.70 -16.29 12.43
CA TYR A 30 18.68 -16.32 13.47
C TYR A 30 17.44 -17.12 13.02
N VAL A 31 17.00 -16.93 11.77
CA VAL A 31 15.81 -17.58 11.21
C VAL A 31 15.94 -19.10 11.17
N PHE A 32 17.10 -19.61 10.80
CA PHE A 32 17.38 -21.05 10.68
C PHE A 32 18.14 -21.62 11.88
N LYS A 33 18.12 -20.93 13.02
CA LYS A 33 18.81 -21.38 14.24
C LYS A 33 18.24 -22.68 14.81
N TYR A 34 16.95 -22.92 14.63
CA TYR A 34 16.21 -24.05 15.19
C TYR A 34 15.63 -24.94 14.07
N PRO A 35 15.14 -26.15 14.38
CA PRO A 35 14.47 -27.02 13.40
C PRO A 35 13.17 -26.44 12.83
N PHE A 36 12.67 -25.33 13.38
CA PHE A 36 11.52 -24.57 12.92
C PHE A 36 11.94 -23.16 12.49
N LEU A 37 11.09 -22.50 11.69
CA LEU A 37 11.33 -21.11 11.29
C LEU A 37 11.21 -20.16 12.48
N ASN A 38 12.33 -19.56 12.86
CA ASN A 38 12.40 -18.60 13.94
C ASN A 38 12.24 -17.16 13.39
N LEU A 39 11.00 -16.77 13.14
CA LEU A 39 10.65 -15.46 12.58
C LEU A 39 10.88 -14.32 13.59
N ILE A 40 11.00 -13.10 13.06
CA ILE A 40 11.53 -11.96 13.82
C ILE A 40 10.47 -11.26 14.68
N ASP A 41 9.21 -11.24 14.25
CA ASP A 41 8.12 -10.51 14.91
C ASP A 41 6.85 -11.36 15.02
N PRO A 42 5.90 -11.00 15.91
CA PRO A 42 4.67 -11.76 16.14
C PRO A 42 3.78 -11.87 14.90
N ASP A 43 3.64 -10.80 14.12
CA ASP A 43 2.76 -10.74 12.94
C ASP A 43 3.25 -11.73 11.87
N SER A 44 4.56 -11.86 11.72
CA SER A 44 5.20 -12.85 10.86
C SER A 44 4.76 -14.28 11.17
N TYR A 45 4.58 -14.65 12.44
CA TYR A 45 4.09 -15.98 12.81
C TYR A 45 2.62 -16.18 12.43
N TYR A 46 1.80 -15.13 12.54
CA TYR A 46 0.40 -15.22 12.13
C TYR A 46 0.26 -15.31 10.60
N HIS A 47 1.04 -14.54 9.85
CA HIS A 47 1.15 -14.69 8.40
C HIS A 47 1.61 -16.10 8.00
N LEU A 48 2.66 -16.63 8.65
CA LEU A 48 3.11 -18.01 8.42
C LEU A 48 1.97 -19.03 8.65
N ARG A 49 1.16 -18.85 9.69
CA ARG A 49 0.00 -19.71 9.96
C ARG A 49 -1.02 -19.65 8.83
N ARG A 50 -1.40 -18.46 8.36
CA ARG A 50 -2.36 -18.28 7.25
C ARG A 50 -1.83 -18.85 5.94
N ILE A 51 -0.55 -18.63 5.65
CA ILE A 51 0.13 -19.16 4.47
C ILE A 51 0.18 -20.69 4.52
N THR A 52 0.56 -21.27 5.65
CA THR A 52 0.63 -22.73 5.84
C THR A 52 -0.75 -23.37 5.70
N PHE A 53 -1.80 -22.75 6.26
CA PHE A 53 -3.18 -23.18 6.04
C PHE A 53 -3.53 -23.17 4.56
N THR A 54 -3.21 -22.08 3.86
CA THR A 54 -3.53 -21.90 2.43
C THR A 54 -2.78 -22.90 1.54
N ILE A 55 -1.52 -23.22 1.85
CA ILE A 55 -0.75 -24.24 1.15
C ILE A 55 -1.41 -25.62 1.28
N ASN A 56 -1.87 -25.98 2.48
CA ASN A 56 -2.47 -27.29 2.75
C ASN A 56 -3.92 -27.42 2.24
N ASN A 57 -4.62 -26.31 2.05
CA ASN A 57 -6.04 -26.28 1.67
C ASN A 57 -6.28 -25.49 0.37
N PHE A 58 -5.27 -25.37 -0.49
CA PHE A 58 -5.34 -24.48 -1.65
C PHE A 58 -6.57 -24.80 -2.54
N PRO A 59 -7.38 -23.79 -2.93
CA PRO A 59 -7.14 -22.34 -2.86
C PRO A 59 -7.78 -21.61 -1.65
N GLU A 60 -8.17 -22.32 -0.58
CA GLU A 60 -8.82 -21.71 0.59
C GLU A 60 -7.85 -20.90 1.46
N ILE A 61 -8.33 -19.82 2.08
CA ILE A 61 -7.56 -18.94 2.97
C ILE A 61 -8.19 -18.93 4.35
N LEU A 62 -7.35 -18.89 5.38
CA LEU A 62 -7.78 -18.73 6.77
C LEU A 62 -8.29 -17.30 7.00
N THR A 63 -9.62 -17.13 6.97
CA THR A 63 -10.32 -15.86 7.23
C THR A 63 -10.89 -15.80 8.65
N PHE A 64 -11.39 -16.91 9.18
CA PHE A 64 -11.76 -17.07 10.58
C PHE A 64 -10.82 -18.08 11.24
N ASP A 65 -10.26 -17.71 12.39
CA ASP A 65 -9.31 -18.54 13.11
C ASP A 65 -9.81 -18.87 14.53
N PRO A 66 -10.19 -20.13 14.80
CA PRO A 66 -10.64 -20.53 16.14
C PRO A 66 -9.54 -20.49 17.20
N TYR A 67 -8.27 -20.36 16.80
CA TYR A 67 -7.14 -20.26 17.72
C TYR A 67 -6.83 -18.81 18.14
N LEU A 68 -7.42 -17.82 17.47
CA LEU A 68 -7.39 -16.44 17.94
C LEU A 68 -8.47 -16.22 19.00
N SER A 69 -8.21 -15.33 19.97
CA SER A 69 -9.19 -14.90 20.98
C SER A 69 -9.99 -16.04 21.62
N TYR A 70 -9.29 -17.11 22.02
CA TYR A 70 -9.87 -18.30 22.63
C TYR A 70 -10.75 -17.94 23.86
N PRO A 71 -11.95 -18.54 24.02
CA PRO A 71 -12.52 -19.67 23.27
C PRO A 71 -13.37 -19.30 22.05
N TYR A 72 -13.45 -18.01 21.67
CA TYR A 72 -14.45 -17.55 20.72
C TYR A 72 -14.01 -17.63 19.25
N GLY A 73 -12.70 -17.64 18.99
CA GLY A 73 -12.18 -17.44 17.64
C GLY A 73 -12.20 -15.97 17.23
N GLU A 74 -11.51 -15.63 16.16
CA GLU A 74 -11.53 -14.28 15.59
C GLU A 74 -11.31 -14.29 14.09
N PHE A 75 -11.88 -13.31 13.39
CA PHE A 75 -11.60 -13.10 11.98
C PHE A 75 -10.27 -12.37 11.79
N SER A 76 -9.44 -12.85 10.86
CA SER A 76 -8.11 -12.28 10.57
C SER A 76 -8.21 -10.81 10.14
N PRO A 77 -7.65 -9.85 10.89
CA PRO A 77 -7.80 -8.43 10.58
C PRO A 77 -7.20 -8.05 9.20
N TRP A 78 -6.23 -8.82 8.72
CA TRP A 78 -5.59 -8.59 7.42
C TRP A 78 -6.37 -9.20 6.24
N PRO A 79 -6.53 -8.42 5.15
CA PRO A 79 -6.97 -8.90 3.86
C PRO A 79 -6.15 -10.10 3.33
N PRO A 80 -6.71 -10.90 2.41
CA PRO A 80 -6.15 -12.21 2.07
C PRO A 80 -4.98 -12.19 1.08
N PHE A 81 -4.77 -11.12 0.31
CA PHE A 81 -3.95 -11.20 -0.91
C PHE A 81 -2.49 -11.48 -0.63
N PHE A 82 -1.91 -10.87 0.40
CA PHE A 82 -0.51 -11.09 0.75
C PHE A 82 -0.23 -12.57 1.07
N ASP A 83 -1.03 -13.15 1.95
CA ASP A 83 -0.87 -14.55 2.36
C ASP A 83 -1.16 -15.52 1.21
N PHE A 84 -2.19 -15.23 0.41
CA PHE A 84 -2.49 -16.01 -0.78
C PHE A 84 -1.34 -16.00 -1.79
N LEU A 85 -0.77 -14.83 -2.05
CA LEU A 85 0.35 -14.67 -2.97
C LEU A 85 1.59 -15.42 -2.45
N CYS A 86 1.88 -15.31 -1.15
CA CYS A 86 3.00 -16.02 -0.54
C CYS A 86 2.82 -17.54 -0.59
N ALA A 87 1.60 -18.04 -0.34
CA ALA A 87 1.26 -19.45 -0.52
C ALA A 87 1.43 -19.87 -1.98
N LEU A 88 0.87 -19.11 -2.92
CA LEU A 88 0.96 -19.38 -4.36
C LEU A 88 2.40 -19.45 -4.88
N ILE A 89 3.27 -18.52 -4.43
CA ILE A 89 4.70 -18.53 -4.79
C ILE A 89 5.41 -19.75 -4.19
N SER A 90 4.98 -20.21 -3.01
CA SER A 90 5.66 -21.27 -2.27
C SER A 90 5.19 -22.69 -2.65
N LEU A 91 3.98 -22.84 -3.19
CA LEU A 91 3.38 -24.12 -3.60
C LEU A 91 4.27 -25.00 -4.52
N PRO A 92 5.02 -24.45 -5.49
CA PRO A 92 5.86 -25.27 -6.36
C PRO A 92 7.08 -25.86 -5.67
N PHE A 93 7.41 -25.42 -4.44
CA PHE A 93 8.60 -25.84 -3.73
C PHE A 93 8.30 -27.03 -2.79
N PRO A 94 9.12 -28.10 -2.80
CA PRO A 94 8.93 -29.25 -1.91
C PRO A 94 8.96 -28.90 -0.42
N ASP A 95 9.70 -27.84 -0.06
CA ASP A 95 9.82 -27.34 1.30
C ASP A 95 9.58 -25.82 1.30
N PRO A 96 8.31 -25.37 1.43
CA PRO A 96 7.95 -23.96 1.48
C PRO A 96 8.74 -23.15 2.51
N ASN A 97 9.15 -23.77 3.63
CA ASN A 97 9.87 -23.10 4.70
C ASN A 97 11.25 -22.58 4.25
N ARG A 98 11.81 -23.08 3.15
CA ARG A 98 13.07 -22.57 2.59
C ARG A 98 12.92 -21.27 1.81
N ILE A 99 11.72 -20.96 1.34
CA ILE A 99 11.46 -19.80 0.47
C ILE A 99 10.74 -18.69 1.23
N LEU A 100 9.79 -19.04 2.10
CA LEU A 100 8.96 -18.09 2.84
C LEU A 100 9.77 -16.96 3.52
N PRO A 101 10.90 -17.23 4.22
CA PRO A 101 11.67 -16.17 4.86
C PRO A 101 12.23 -15.10 3.91
N PHE A 102 12.31 -15.38 2.60
CA PHE A 102 12.90 -14.49 1.60
C PHE A 102 11.86 -13.65 0.82
N LEU A 103 10.56 -13.90 1.00
CA LEU A 103 9.53 -13.26 0.18
C LEU A 103 9.47 -11.74 0.37
N ASN A 104 9.63 -11.24 1.59
CA ASN A 104 9.67 -9.80 1.85
C ASN A 104 10.86 -9.10 1.18
N LEU A 105 12.04 -9.73 1.25
CA LEU A 105 13.22 -9.26 0.54
C LEU A 105 12.93 -9.18 -0.97
N LEU A 106 12.29 -10.21 -1.53
CA LEU A 106 11.92 -10.27 -2.95
C LEU A 106 10.94 -9.16 -3.34
N PHE A 107 9.89 -8.91 -2.55
CA PHE A 107 8.92 -7.85 -2.83
C PHE A 107 9.56 -6.47 -2.82
N LEU A 108 10.39 -6.16 -1.82
CA LEU A 108 11.11 -4.88 -1.80
C LEU A 108 12.16 -4.81 -2.92
N PHE A 109 12.79 -5.92 -3.29
CA PHE A 109 13.71 -5.96 -4.44
C PHE A 109 12.99 -5.60 -5.75
N PHE A 110 11.73 -6.01 -5.94
CA PHE A 110 10.94 -5.55 -7.08
C PHE A 110 10.62 -4.05 -7.02
N ALA A 111 10.37 -3.49 -5.83
CA ALA A 111 10.21 -2.04 -5.67
C ALA A 111 11.49 -1.30 -6.07
N PHE A 112 12.64 -1.77 -5.57
CA PHE A 112 13.97 -1.29 -5.94
C PHE A 112 14.21 -1.37 -7.46
N LEU A 113 13.86 -2.49 -8.09
CA LEU A 113 13.99 -2.69 -9.53
C LEU A 113 13.14 -1.70 -10.33
N ILE A 114 11.89 -1.46 -9.91
CA ILE A 114 11.00 -0.47 -10.54
C ILE A 114 11.64 0.92 -10.48
N VAL A 115 12.13 1.34 -9.31
CA VAL A 115 12.80 2.65 -9.14
C VAL A 115 14.03 2.75 -10.04
N PHE A 116 14.87 1.72 -10.07
CA PHE A 116 16.05 1.70 -10.93
C PHE A 116 15.66 1.83 -12.42
N ILE A 117 14.72 1.00 -12.89
CA ILE A 117 14.28 1.00 -14.29
C ILE A 117 13.69 2.36 -14.68
N TYR A 118 12.89 2.98 -13.80
CA TYR A 118 12.27 4.27 -14.05
C TYR A 118 13.29 5.40 -14.14
N THR A 119 14.33 5.36 -13.30
CA THR A 119 15.32 6.45 -13.18
C THR A 119 16.59 6.24 -14.00
N ARG A 120 16.85 5.05 -14.57
CA ARG A 120 18.11 4.67 -15.26
C ARG A 120 18.52 5.55 -16.43
N ASN A 121 17.64 6.41 -16.94
CA ASN A 121 18.00 7.39 -17.96
C ASN A 121 18.90 8.50 -17.40
N ASN A 122 18.75 8.82 -16.12
CA ASN A 122 19.67 9.66 -15.36
C ASN A 122 20.36 8.80 -14.30
N ILE A 123 21.54 8.28 -14.63
CA ILE A 123 22.25 7.33 -13.76
C ILE A 123 22.58 7.91 -12.39
N LYS A 124 22.80 9.23 -12.27
CA LYS A 124 23.03 9.87 -10.97
C LYS A 124 21.81 9.76 -10.08
N VAL A 125 20.63 10.05 -10.62
CA VAL A 125 19.35 9.92 -9.89
C VAL A 125 19.08 8.46 -9.54
N ALA A 126 19.30 7.53 -10.47
CA ALA A 126 19.12 6.11 -10.22
C ALA A 126 20.04 5.60 -9.10
N THR A 127 21.33 5.94 -9.15
CA THR A 127 22.28 5.56 -8.11
C THR A 127 21.88 6.12 -6.76
N ILE A 128 21.54 7.42 -6.68
CA ILE A 128 21.18 8.05 -5.41
C ILE A 128 19.89 7.43 -4.83
N ALA A 129 18.84 7.31 -5.63
CA ALA A 129 17.56 6.74 -5.17
C ALA A 129 17.73 5.28 -4.71
N CYS A 130 18.40 4.46 -5.51
CA CYS A 130 18.62 3.05 -5.19
C CYS A 130 19.57 2.87 -4.01
N PHE A 131 20.59 3.71 -3.86
CA PHE A 131 21.46 3.72 -2.68
C PHE A 131 20.65 3.97 -1.40
N PHE A 132 19.77 4.98 -1.38
CA PHE A 132 18.94 5.25 -0.21
C PHE A 132 17.95 4.13 0.10
N ILE A 133 17.37 3.47 -0.91
CA ILE A 133 16.52 2.30 -0.68
C ILE A 133 17.33 1.13 -0.09
N SER A 134 18.53 0.87 -0.63
CA SER A 134 19.41 -0.19 -0.13
C SER A 134 19.86 0.06 1.31
N PHE A 135 20.25 1.29 1.65
CA PHE A 135 20.80 1.69 2.96
C PHE A 135 19.77 2.19 3.98
N SER A 136 18.48 2.21 3.66
CA SER A 136 17.47 2.64 4.64
C SER A 136 17.32 1.62 5.77
N GLY A 137 17.62 2.05 7.00
CA GLY A 137 17.47 1.22 8.21
C GLY A 137 16.04 0.70 8.41
N ILE A 138 15.04 1.59 8.29
CA ILE A 138 13.63 1.19 8.45
C ILE A 138 13.17 0.21 7.37
N LEU A 139 13.62 0.39 6.12
CA LEU A 139 13.30 -0.57 5.07
C LEU A 139 14.01 -1.91 5.33
N ARG A 140 15.24 -1.92 5.83
CA ARG A 140 15.90 -3.15 6.27
C ARG A 140 15.05 -3.86 7.33
N ILE A 141 14.65 -3.16 8.39
CA ILE A 141 13.83 -3.71 9.48
C ILE A 141 12.59 -4.44 8.94
N TYR A 142 11.84 -3.85 8.01
CA TYR A 142 10.60 -4.44 7.47
C TYR A 142 10.77 -5.37 6.26
N SER A 143 11.98 -5.57 5.74
CA SER A 143 12.23 -6.41 4.56
C SER A 143 13.37 -7.42 4.70
N SER A 144 13.99 -7.50 5.88
CA SER A 144 14.98 -8.52 6.18
C SER A 144 14.38 -9.93 6.15
N ALA A 145 15.24 -10.92 5.92
CA ALA A 145 14.84 -12.32 5.88
C ALA A 145 14.17 -12.75 7.19
N GLY A 146 13.03 -13.43 7.11
CA GLY A 146 12.26 -13.88 8.28
C GLY A 146 11.35 -12.83 8.92
N ARG A 147 11.24 -11.63 8.35
CA ARG A 147 10.09 -10.71 8.54
C ARG A 147 9.08 -11.06 7.46
N LEU A 148 8.13 -11.95 7.74
CA LEU A 148 7.12 -12.40 6.80
C LEU A 148 5.84 -11.59 7.00
N ASP A 149 5.85 -10.36 6.53
CA ASP A 149 4.79 -9.37 6.77
C ASP A 149 4.48 -8.54 5.52
N HIS A 150 3.26 -8.05 5.37
CA HIS A 150 2.79 -7.35 4.18
C HIS A 150 3.52 -6.02 3.88
N HIS A 151 4.21 -5.41 4.85
CA HIS A 151 4.85 -4.09 4.71
C HIS A 151 5.82 -3.95 3.52
N ALA A 152 6.66 -4.95 3.24
CA ALA A 152 7.55 -4.91 2.07
C ALA A 152 6.76 -4.94 0.75
N PHE A 153 5.63 -5.63 0.73
CA PHE A 153 4.72 -5.68 -0.41
C PHE A 153 3.94 -4.37 -0.58
N GLU A 154 3.56 -3.69 0.51
CA GLU A 154 2.99 -2.34 0.46
C GLU A 154 3.95 -1.35 -0.22
N MET A 155 5.24 -1.41 0.09
CA MET A 155 6.25 -0.56 -0.54
C MET A 155 6.35 -0.80 -2.05
N LEU A 156 6.22 -2.06 -2.49
CA LEU A 156 6.11 -2.39 -3.91
C LEU A 156 4.87 -1.79 -4.54
N ILE A 157 3.71 -1.93 -3.90
CA ILE A 157 2.42 -1.38 -4.36
C ILE A 157 2.49 0.14 -4.50
N VAL A 158 2.95 0.87 -3.47
CA VAL A 158 3.05 2.33 -3.48
C VAL A 158 4.01 2.81 -4.58
N THR A 159 5.15 2.13 -4.73
CA THR A 159 6.14 2.45 -5.77
C THR A 159 5.56 2.26 -7.17
N ALA A 160 4.92 1.10 -7.41
CA ALA A 160 4.30 0.78 -8.68
C ALA A 160 3.14 1.75 -9.01
N LEU A 161 2.28 2.06 -8.03
CA LEU A 161 1.19 3.01 -8.16
C LEU A 161 1.69 4.39 -8.55
N SER A 162 2.73 4.88 -7.86
CA SER A 162 3.31 6.20 -8.10
C SER A 162 3.92 6.32 -9.50
N VAL A 163 4.72 5.33 -9.93
CA VAL A 163 5.31 5.31 -11.27
C VAL A 163 4.22 5.25 -12.34
N LYS A 164 3.25 4.36 -12.18
CA LYS A 164 2.18 4.17 -13.17
C LYS A 164 1.26 5.38 -13.27
N PHE A 165 0.99 6.04 -12.14
CA PHE A 165 0.27 7.30 -12.15
C PHE A 165 0.99 8.39 -12.94
N VAL A 166 2.30 8.56 -12.75
CA VAL A 166 3.08 9.55 -13.52
C VAL A 166 3.10 9.21 -15.01
N GLU A 167 3.31 7.94 -15.37
CA GLU A 167 3.25 7.51 -16.77
C GLU A 167 1.87 7.74 -17.41
N TYR A 168 0.78 7.45 -16.67
CA TYR A 168 -0.57 7.76 -17.11
C TYR A 168 -0.79 9.27 -17.23
N TYR A 169 -0.23 10.06 -16.29
CA TYR A 169 -0.30 11.50 -16.29
C TYR A 169 0.24 12.09 -17.60
N ASP A 170 1.43 11.64 -17.99
CA ASP A 170 2.15 12.14 -19.16
C ASP A 170 1.62 11.56 -20.48
N ARG A 171 1.26 10.27 -20.52
CA ARG A 171 1.00 9.55 -21.78
C ARG A 171 -0.47 9.31 -22.10
N ASN A 172 -1.37 9.42 -21.11
CA ASN A 172 -2.79 9.07 -21.24
C ASN A 172 -3.03 7.67 -21.87
N ASN A 173 -2.26 6.67 -21.41
CA ASN A 173 -2.32 5.32 -21.96
C ASN A 173 -3.31 4.45 -21.17
N LEU A 174 -4.19 3.73 -21.88
CA LEU A 174 -5.14 2.81 -21.26
C LEU A 174 -4.45 1.68 -20.48
N LEU A 175 -3.29 1.19 -20.94
CA LEU A 175 -2.55 0.14 -20.23
C LEU A 175 -2.12 0.62 -18.84
N ASP A 176 -1.61 1.84 -18.73
CA ASP A 176 -1.18 2.40 -17.45
C ASP A 176 -2.39 2.59 -16.52
N LEU A 177 -3.54 3.03 -17.05
CA LEU A 177 -4.80 3.11 -16.29
C LEU A 177 -5.27 1.73 -15.78
N THR A 178 -5.24 0.70 -16.64
CA THR A 178 -5.60 -0.67 -16.26
C THR A 178 -4.67 -1.20 -15.16
N ILE A 179 -3.36 -0.94 -15.27
CA ILE A 179 -2.40 -1.33 -14.23
C ILE A 179 -2.68 -0.60 -12.92
N ILE A 180 -3.00 0.70 -12.95
CA ILE A 180 -3.39 1.47 -11.75
C ILE A 180 -4.61 0.83 -11.08
N ILE A 181 -5.64 0.44 -11.84
CA ILE A 181 -6.84 -0.23 -11.31
C ILE A 181 -6.46 -1.53 -10.59
N LEU A 182 -5.64 -2.36 -11.23
CA LEU A 182 -5.20 -3.63 -10.64
C LEU A 182 -4.39 -3.39 -9.35
N ILE A 183 -3.49 -2.41 -9.35
CA ILE A 183 -2.69 -2.07 -8.17
C ILE A 183 -3.59 -1.58 -7.02
N LEU A 184 -4.60 -0.74 -7.31
CA LEU A 184 -5.56 -0.27 -6.30
C LEU A 184 -6.41 -1.42 -5.72
N ILE A 185 -6.85 -2.36 -6.56
CA ILE A 185 -7.54 -3.57 -6.09
C ILE A 185 -6.63 -4.37 -5.16
N ILE A 186 -5.42 -4.68 -5.62
CA ILE A 186 -4.42 -5.43 -4.85
C ILE A 186 -4.10 -4.73 -3.53
N SER A 187 -4.04 -3.39 -3.52
CA SER A 187 -3.74 -2.64 -2.31
C SER A 187 -4.80 -2.82 -1.23
N PHE A 188 -6.10 -2.72 -1.57
CA PHE A 188 -7.18 -2.96 -0.61
C PHE A 188 -7.28 -4.42 -0.18
N LEU A 189 -6.92 -5.36 -1.06
CA LEU A 189 -6.84 -6.78 -0.71
C LEU A 189 -5.56 -7.15 0.04
N THR A 190 -4.63 -6.21 0.25
CA THR A 190 -3.40 -6.39 1.04
C THR A 190 -3.56 -5.75 2.42
N TRP A 191 -4.02 -4.50 2.48
CA TRP A 191 -4.11 -3.74 3.73
C TRP A 191 -5.37 -2.85 3.75
N PRO A 192 -6.15 -2.83 4.84
CA PRO A 192 -7.38 -2.03 4.90
C PRO A 192 -7.09 -0.52 4.91
N GLY A 193 -5.89 -0.12 5.35
CA GLY A 193 -5.41 1.27 5.32
C GLY A 193 -4.90 1.75 3.96
N ALA A 194 -4.97 0.92 2.90
CA ALA A 194 -4.40 1.21 1.58
C ALA A 194 -4.94 2.49 0.91
N MET A 195 -6.05 3.05 1.39
CA MET A 195 -6.52 4.37 0.98
C MET A 195 -5.41 5.44 1.11
N ILE A 196 -4.54 5.33 2.10
CA ILE A 196 -3.45 6.28 2.37
C ILE A 196 -2.43 6.31 1.22
N TYR A 197 -2.19 5.18 0.55
CA TYR A 197 -1.27 5.10 -0.58
C TYR A 197 -1.65 6.04 -1.72
N SER A 198 -2.95 6.28 -1.85
CA SER A 198 -3.51 7.10 -2.92
C SER A 198 -3.65 8.58 -2.59
N VAL A 199 -3.56 8.95 -1.31
CA VAL A 199 -3.75 10.32 -0.82
C VAL A 199 -2.81 11.32 -1.50
N PRO A 200 -1.49 11.06 -1.65
CA PRO A 200 -0.60 12.00 -2.34
C PRO A 200 -1.02 12.28 -3.79
N LEU A 201 -1.48 11.24 -4.52
CA LEU A 201 -1.94 11.36 -5.90
C LEU A 201 -3.24 12.15 -5.99
N ILE A 202 -4.17 11.91 -5.07
CA ILE A 202 -5.43 12.65 -4.96
C ILE A 202 -5.14 14.13 -4.68
N ILE A 203 -4.33 14.44 -3.66
CA ILE A 203 -3.96 15.82 -3.30
C ILE A 203 -3.28 16.52 -4.48
N PHE A 204 -2.30 15.88 -5.12
CA PHE A 204 -1.63 16.42 -6.30
C PHE A 204 -2.62 16.76 -7.42
N THR A 205 -3.55 15.85 -7.72
CA THR A 205 -4.55 16.03 -8.78
C THR A 205 -5.55 17.13 -8.42
N LEU A 206 -6.01 17.19 -7.16
CA LEU A 206 -6.90 18.25 -6.67
C LEU A 206 -6.22 19.61 -6.79
N TYR A 207 -4.96 19.74 -6.37
CA TYR A 207 -4.18 20.96 -6.52
C TYR A 207 -4.06 21.38 -8.00
N LYS A 208 -3.76 20.44 -8.90
CA LYS A 208 -3.71 20.72 -10.34
C LYS A 208 -5.07 21.13 -10.91
N ASN A 209 -6.16 20.55 -10.42
CA ASN A 209 -7.51 20.93 -10.82
C ASN A 209 -7.84 22.37 -10.40
N PHE A 210 -7.58 22.72 -9.14
CA PHE A 210 -7.84 24.08 -8.63
C PHE A 210 -6.95 25.15 -9.28
N THR A 211 -5.74 24.79 -9.70
CA THR A 211 -4.86 25.69 -10.46
C THR A 211 -5.13 25.71 -11.97
N GLY A 212 -6.09 24.92 -12.46
CA GLY A 212 -6.44 24.85 -13.88
C GLY A 212 -5.40 24.15 -14.76
N ASN A 213 -4.42 23.47 -14.17
CA ASN A 213 -3.28 22.84 -14.87
C ASN A 213 -3.42 21.31 -14.98
N ASN A 214 -4.55 20.73 -14.58
CA ASN A 214 -4.76 19.29 -14.67
C ASN A 214 -5.30 18.88 -16.03
N PRO A 215 -4.65 17.92 -16.73
CA PRO A 215 -5.20 17.38 -17.96
C PRO A 215 -6.56 16.72 -17.72
N VAL A 216 -7.52 16.98 -18.62
CA VAL A 216 -8.91 16.49 -18.47
C VAL A 216 -8.99 14.97 -18.40
N HIS A 217 -8.08 14.25 -19.09
CA HIS A 217 -8.05 12.79 -19.07
C HIS A 217 -7.74 12.23 -17.69
N ILE A 218 -7.05 12.97 -16.81
CA ILE A 218 -6.74 12.52 -15.44
C ILE A 218 -8.01 12.42 -14.60
N ASN A 219 -8.87 13.42 -14.68
CA ASN A 219 -10.15 13.37 -13.99
C ASN A 219 -11.03 12.21 -14.50
N LYS A 220 -11.04 11.96 -15.81
CA LYS A 220 -11.73 10.81 -16.39
C LYS A 220 -11.12 9.49 -15.91
N GLY A 221 -9.80 9.37 -15.95
CA GLY A 221 -9.06 8.17 -15.57
C GLY A 221 -9.26 7.82 -14.11
N LEU A 222 -9.09 8.77 -13.20
CA LEU A 222 -9.31 8.56 -11.77
C LEU A 222 -10.78 8.27 -11.45
N PHE A 223 -11.73 8.95 -12.11
CA PHE A 223 -13.14 8.58 -12.02
C PHE A 223 -13.35 7.09 -12.34
N VAL A 224 -12.88 6.64 -13.51
CA VAL A 224 -13.01 5.25 -13.97
C VAL A 224 -12.30 4.30 -13.01
N ALA A 225 -11.07 4.62 -12.59
CA ALA A 225 -10.27 3.74 -11.76
C ALA A 225 -10.94 3.46 -10.42
N TYR A 226 -11.31 4.51 -9.69
CA TYR A 226 -11.98 4.36 -8.41
C TYR A 226 -13.39 3.78 -8.52
N HIS A 227 -14.11 4.04 -9.61
CA HIS A 227 -15.43 3.44 -9.82
C HIS A 227 -15.34 1.92 -9.99
N ILE A 228 -14.39 1.46 -10.82
CA ILE A 228 -14.16 0.03 -11.04
C ILE A 228 -13.70 -0.64 -9.74
N VAL A 229 -12.79 -0.01 -8.99
CA VAL A 229 -12.34 -0.53 -7.68
C VAL A 229 -13.52 -0.61 -6.70
N ALA A 230 -14.40 0.39 -6.65
CA ALA A 230 -15.57 0.38 -5.77
C ALA A 230 -16.54 -0.75 -6.14
N ILE A 231 -16.79 -0.98 -7.43
CA ILE A 231 -17.62 -2.11 -7.90
C ILE A 231 -16.97 -3.43 -7.53
N PHE A 232 -15.66 -3.58 -7.77
CA PHE A 232 -14.92 -4.78 -7.40
C PHE A 232 -15.03 -5.07 -5.91
N LEU A 233 -14.77 -4.08 -5.05
CA LEU A 233 -14.88 -4.24 -3.59
C LEU A 233 -16.31 -4.58 -3.17
N SER A 234 -17.33 -4.01 -3.82
CA SER A 234 -18.73 -4.34 -3.57
C SER A 234 -19.03 -5.82 -3.84
N ILE A 235 -18.53 -6.34 -4.96
CA ILE A 235 -18.69 -7.75 -5.36
C ILE A 235 -17.90 -8.63 -4.39
N TYR A 236 -16.64 -8.31 -4.16
CA TYR A 236 -15.76 -9.07 -3.27
C TYR A 236 -16.37 -9.21 -1.87
N LEU A 237 -16.74 -8.08 -1.22
CA LEU A 237 -17.29 -8.06 0.13
C LEU A 237 -18.59 -8.88 0.26
N LYS A 238 -19.41 -8.90 -0.80
CA LYS A 238 -20.63 -9.71 -0.86
C LYS A 238 -20.33 -11.20 -1.01
N LEU A 239 -19.39 -11.56 -1.87
CA LEU A 239 -19.03 -12.96 -2.13
C LEU A 239 -18.25 -13.59 -0.97
N SER A 240 -17.39 -12.83 -0.30
CA SER A 240 -16.58 -13.30 0.82
C SER A 240 -17.31 -13.28 2.16
N GLY A 241 -18.51 -12.70 2.24
CA GLY A 241 -19.23 -12.46 3.49
C GLY A 241 -18.52 -11.48 4.45
N THR A 242 -17.43 -10.84 4.01
CA THR A 242 -16.63 -9.94 4.85
C THR A 242 -17.43 -8.72 5.31
N ALA A 243 -18.43 -8.27 4.52
CA ALA A 243 -19.33 -7.19 4.93
C ALA A 243 -20.18 -7.51 6.16
N ASP A 244 -20.47 -8.80 6.40
CA ASP A 244 -21.31 -9.25 7.52
C ASP A 244 -20.46 -9.56 8.75
N ASN A 245 -19.19 -9.94 8.54
CA ASN A 245 -18.28 -10.37 9.60
C ASN A 245 -17.53 -9.22 10.29
N TYR A 246 -17.34 -8.09 9.60
CA TYR A 246 -16.65 -6.92 10.14
C TYR A 246 -17.57 -5.71 10.24
N PRO A 247 -17.39 -4.88 11.29
CA PRO A 247 -18.08 -3.61 11.36
C PRO A 247 -17.67 -2.72 10.17
N TYR A 248 -18.56 -1.81 9.81
CA TYR A 248 -18.22 -0.69 8.92
C TYR A 248 -17.08 0.11 9.57
N SER A 249 -15.84 -0.08 9.11
CA SER A 249 -14.68 0.51 9.76
C SER A 249 -13.48 0.72 8.85
N TYR A 250 -12.67 1.71 9.18
CA TYR A 250 -11.35 1.91 8.56
C TYR A 250 -10.31 0.86 8.99
N LYS A 251 -10.52 0.16 10.12
CA LYS A 251 -9.56 -0.81 10.68
C LYS A 251 -9.57 -2.16 9.94
N PHE A 252 -10.69 -2.53 9.32
CA PHE A 252 -10.89 -3.80 8.62
C PHE A 252 -11.30 -3.55 7.17
N LEU A 253 -11.11 -4.54 6.31
CA LEU A 253 -11.65 -4.48 4.95
C LEU A 253 -13.17 -4.62 5.00
N SER A 254 -13.87 -3.50 4.83
CA SER A 254 -15.31 -3.38 5.04
C SER A 254 -15.93 -2.51 3.95
N PRO A 255 -17.25 -2.27 3.97
CA PRO A 255 -17.89 -1.32 3.06
C PRO A 255 -17.33 0.11 3.14
N PHE A 256 -16.56 0.46 4.17
CA PHE A 256 -15.86 1.73 4.28
C PHE A 256 -14.89 2.00 3.12
N GLN A 257 -14.03 1.04 2.76
CA GLN A 257 -13.06 1.19 1.66
C GLN A 257 -13.76 1.30 0.30
N ARG A 258 -14.87 0.56 0.11
CA ARG A 258 -15.74 0.70 -1.06
C ARG A 258 -16.29 2.14 -1.16
N ASP A 259 -16.80 2.67 -0.06
CA ASP A 259 -17.39 4.01 -0.02
C ASP A 259 -16.34 5.11 -0.23
N PHE A 260 -15.12 4.94 0.30
CA PHE A 260 -13.96 5.78 -0.03
C PHE A 260 -13.74 5.86 -1.55
N CYS A 261 -13.75 4.72 -2.24
CA CYS A 261 -13.59 4.68 -3.69
C CYS A 261 -14.76 5.33 -4.43
N PHE A 262 -16.01 5.10 -4.02
CA PHE A 262 -17.16 5.78 -4.64
C PHE A 262 -17.12 7.30 -4.45
N VAL A 263 -16.84 7.79 -3.25
CA VAL A 263 -16.73 9.22 -2.98
C VAL A 263 -15.61 9.85 -3.82
N THR A 264 -14.43 9.21 -3.87
CA THR A 264 -13.30 9.66 -4.69
C THR A 264 -13.65 9.68 -6.18
N SER A 265 -14.36 8.65 -6.66
CA SER A 265 -14.87 8.56 -8.03
C SER A 265 -15.83 9.73 -8.36
N ILE A 266 -16.79 10.04 -7.48
CA ILE A 266 -17.74 11.15 -7.65
C ILE A 266 -17.01 12.50 -7.71
N ILE A 267 -15.99 12.72 -6.88
CA ILE A 267 -15.19 13.95 -6.90
C ILE A 267 -14.54 14.15 -8.28
N PHE A 268 -13.86 13.13 -8.81
CA PHE A 268 -13.20 13.24 -10.11
C PHE A 268 -14.18 13.27 -11.28
N PHE A 269 -15.34 12.61 -11.17
CA PHE A 269 -16.44 12.77 -12.13
C PHE A 269 -16.94 14.21 -12.17
N THR A 270 -17.07 14.87 -11.02
CA THR A 270 -17.49 16.26 -10.89
C THR A 270 -16.51 17.21 -11.59
N PHE A 271 -15.20 17.03 -11.39
CA PHE A 271 -14.18 17.79 -12.10
C PHE A 271 -14.20 17.52 -13.61
N TYR A 272 -14.35 16.26 -14.03
CA TYR A 272 -14.43 15.89 -15.44
C TYR A 272 -15.62 16.56 -16.14
N LEU A 273 -16.81 16.49 -15.52
CA LEU A 273 -18.03 17.10 -16.04
C LEU A 273 -17.92 18.62 -16.10
N SER A 274 -17.36 19.24 -15.06
CA SER A 274 -17.11 20.69 -15.02
C SER A 274 -16.20 21.12 -16.17
N ASN A 275 -15.12 20.38 -16.45
CA ASN A 275 -14.22 20.67 -17.56
C ASN A 275 -14.91 20.54 -18.93
N LYS A 276 -15.76 19.52 -19.11
CA LYS A 276 -16.53 19.32 -20.35
C LYS A 276 -17.58 20.40 -20.58
N ILE A 277 -18.26 20.84 -19.52
CA ILE A 277 -19.25 21.92 -19.58
C ILE A 277 -18.56 23.25 -19.91
N SER A 278 -17.40 23.53 -19.30
CA SER A 278 -16.61 24.74 -19.60
C SER A 278 -16.22 24.84 -21.05
N PHE A 279 -15.75 23.72 -21.61
CA PHE A 279 -15.43 23.65 -23.02
C PHE A 279 -16.65 23.92 -23.93
N LYS A 280 -17.86 23.45 -23.55
CA LYS A 280 -19.06 23.55 -24.39
C LYS A 280 -19.84 24.86 -24.23
N TYR A 281 -19.89 25.42 -23.03
CA TYR A 281 -20.80 26.54 -22.67
C TYR A 281 -20.08 27.78 -22.12
N GLY A 282 -18.74 27.79 -22.14
CA GLY A 282 -17.92 28.84 -21.55
C GLY A 282 -17.89 28.80 -20.01
N ASN A 283 -17.21 29.75 -19.40
CA ASN A 283 -16.99 29.78 -17.94
C ASN A 283 -18.24 30.27 -17.16
N LYS A 284 -19.32 29.49 -17.17
CA LYS A 284 -20.53 29.76 -16.37
C LYS A 284 -20.33 29.28 -14.94
N LYS A 285 -19.71 30.13 -14.11
CA LYS A 285 -19.41 29.85 -12.69
C LYS A 285 -20.61 29.34 -11.88
N SER A 286 -21.81 29.84 -12.16
CA SER A 286 -23.06 29.42 -11.48
C SER A 286 -23.41 27.94 -11.73
N LEU A 287 -23.20 27.43 -12.95
CA LEU A 287 -23.50 26.04 -13.29
C LEU A 287 -22.54 25.07 -12.61
N TYR A 288 -21.24 25.41 -12.50
CA TYR A 288 -20.29 24.60 -11.74
C TYR A 288 -20.65 24.55 -10.26
N PHE A 289 -20.98 25.70 -9.68
CA PHE A 289 -21.36 25.77 -8.28
C PHE A 289 -22.57 24.87 -7.99
N LEU A 290 -23.60 24.89 -8.85
CA LEU A 290 -24.76 24.02 -8.70
C LEU A 290 -24.41 22.53 -8.76
N ILE A 291 -23.56 22.10 -9.71
CA ILE A 291 -23.13 20.70 -9.81
C ILE A 291 -22.34 20.28 -8.57
N TRP A 292 -21.43 21.14 -8.10
CA TRP A 292 -20.65 20.87 -6.89
C TRP A 292 -21.53 20.78 -5.64
N VAL A 293 -22.49 21.68 -5.48
CA VAL A 293 -23.45 21.65 -4.37
C VAL A 293 -24.31 20.39 -4.43
N ALA A 294 -24.87 20.06 -5.59
CA ALA A 294 -25.69 18.87 -5.78
C ALA A 294 -24.92 17.58 -5.44
N ASN A 295 -23.69 17.43 -5.96
CA ASN A 295 -22.86 16.27 -5.68
C ASN A 295 -22.41 16.20 -4.22
N SER A 296 -22.12 17.34 -3.58
CA SER A 296 -21.77 17.39 -2.16
C SER A 296 -22.94 16.95 -1.28
N ILE A 297 -24.16 17.42 -1.58
CA ILE A 297 -25.38 17.01 -0.87
C ILE A 297 -25.63 15.51 -1.05
N LEU A 298 -25.53 15.00 -2.29
CA LEU A 298 -25.67 13.58 -2.58
C LEU A 298 -24.68 12.74 -1.78
N VAL A 299 -23.40 13.15 -1.78
CA VAL A 299 -22.33 12.44 -1.07
C VAL A 299 -22.59 12.43 0.44
N LEU A 300 -22.98 13.57 1.03
CA LEU A 300 -23.27 13.66 2.47
C LEU A 300 -24.47 12.80 2.88
N ILE A 301 -25.52 12.73 2.05
CA ILE A 301 -26.72 11.94 2.35
C ILE A 301 -26.45 10.44 2.21
N VAL A 302 -25.83 10.02 1.10
CA VAL A 302 -25.60 8.60 0.79
C VAL A 302 -24.49 8.01 1.65
N PHE A 303 -23.41 8.76 1.88
CA PHE A 303 -22.21 8.27 2.56
C PHE A 303 -22.05 8.86 3.98
N LYS A 304 -23.15 9.08 4.71
CA LYS A 304 -23.08 9.65 6.08
C LYS A 304 -22.17 8.85 7.03
N ASN A 305 -22.21 7.52 6.94
CA ASN A 305 -21.42 6.63 7.80
C ASN A 305 -19.92 6.73 7.49
N PHE A 306 -19.57 6.94 6.22
CA PHE A 306 -18.19 7.16 5.77
C PHE A 306 -17.55 8.36 6.48
N PHE A 307 -18.24 9.50 6.54
CA PHE A 307 -17.71 10.67 7.22
C PHE A 307 -17.58 10.46 8.72
N SER A 308 -18.55 9.82 9.37
CA SER A 308 -18.45 9.46 10.78
C SER A 308 -17.20 8.63 11.05
N GLU A 309 -16.92 7.64 10.21
CA GLU A 309 -15.77 6.76 10.37
C GLU A 309 -14.43 7.45 10.05
N ILE A 310 -14.40 8.38 9.09
CA ILE A 310 -13.23 9.27 8.90
C ILE A 310 -12.94 10.06 10.17
N PHE A 311 -13.96 10.67 10.79
CA PHE A 311 -13.76 11.45 12.02
C PHE A 311 -13.28 10.56 13.18
N SER A 312 -13.78 9.33 13.29
CA SER A 312 -13.26 8.32 14.22
C SER A 312 -11.77 8.02 13.96
N GLY A 313 -11.38 7.81 12.70
CA GLY A 313 -9.98 7.60 12.32
C GLY A 313 -9.07 8.80 12.59
N LEU A 314 -9.56 10.03 12.40
CA LEU A 314 -8.82 11.24 12.78
C LEU A 314 -8.65 11.35 14.31
N MET A 315 -9.64 10.91 15.09
CA MET A 315 -9.55 10.86 16.56
C MET A 315 -8.56 9.79 17.04
N PHE A 316 -8.43 8.68 16.30
CA PHE A 316 -7.42 7.65 16.54
C PHE A 316 -6.00 8.20 16.38
N ILE A 317 -5.73 9.03 15.36
CA ILE A 317 -4.46 9.75 15.20
C ILE A 317 -4.18 10.66 16.42
N GLY A 318 -5.23 11.23 17.01
CA GLY A 318 -5.16 12.00 18.25
C GLY A 318 -4.86 11.18 19.52
N LYS A 319 -4.58 9.87 19.42
CA LYS A 319 -4.25 8.94 20.53
C LYS A 319 -5.25 8.98 21.69
N LYS A 320 -6.53 9.19 21.39
CA LYS A 320 -7.56 9.20 22.42
C LYS A 320 -7.85 7.80 22.98
N GLU A 321 -7.59 6.75 22.20
CA GLU A 321 -7.69 5.34 22.64
C GLU A 321 -6.51 4.96 23.56
N TYR A 322 -6.78 4.19 24.61
CA TYR A 322 -5.78 3.80 25.61
C TYR A 322 -4.64 2.97 25.00
N VAL A 323 -4.95 2.01 24.12
CA VAL A 323 -3.96 1.13 23.48
C VAL A 323 -2.93 1.92 22.66
N LEU A 324 -3.33 3.02 22.03
CA LEU A 324 -2.43 3.88 21.25
C LEU A 324 -1.51 4.75 22.10
N LYS A 325 -1.81 4.88 23.39
CA LYS A 325 -0.89 5.53 24.34
C LYS A 325 0.20 4.57 24.80
N THR A 326 -0.04 3.26 24.72
CA THR A 326 0.86 2.22 25.21
C THR A 326 1.61 1.49 24.10
N ALA A 327 1.10 1.51 22.86
CA ALA A 327 1.75 0.89 21.71
C ALA A 327 3.01 1.68 21.32
N GLU A 328 4.16 0.99 21.27
CA GLU A 328 5.44 1.59 20.89
C GLU A 328 5.35 2.22 19.48
N GLU A 329 4.72 1.53 18.55
CA GLU A 329 4.51 1.97 17.15
C GLU A 329 3.67 3.23 17.03
N ALA A 330 2.78 3.49 17.98
CA ALA A 330 2.00 4.71 18.01
C ALA A 330 2.83 5.91 18.50
N SER A 331 4.02 5.70 19.07
CA SER A 331 4.88 6.77 19.57
C SER A 331 5.33 7.70 18.44
N PRO A 332 5.47 9.02 18.70
CA PRO A 332 6.00 9.92 17.69
C PRO A 332 7.39 9.47 17.20
N LEU A 333 7.67 9.66 15.92
CA LEU A 333 8.96 9.33 15.31
C LEU A 333 10.10 10.12 15.96
N PHE A 334 9.83 11.37 16.32
CA PHE A 334 10.76 12.23 17.04
C PHE A 334 10.12 12.68 18.36
N PHE A 335 10.94 12.73 19.42
CA PHE A 335 10.54 13.26 20.72
C PHE A 335 9.35 12.50 21.33
N SER A 336 9.42 11.17 21.40
CA SER A 336 8.46 10.43 22.21
C SER A 336 8.65 10.75 23.69
N ASN A 337 7.57 10.63 24.46
CA ASN A 337 7.63 10.70 25.92
C ASN A 337 8.12 9.39 26.55
N VAL A 338 8.51 8.41 25.73
CA VAL A 338 8.87 7.05 26.15
C VAL A 338 10.39 6.92 26.31
N TYR A 339 11.16 7.58 25.44
CA TYR A 339 12.62 7.50 25.41
C TYR A 339 13.26 8.79 25.94
N SER A 340 14.43 8.65 26.57
CA SER A 340 15.29 9.80 26.82
C SER A 340 15.79 10.39 25.50
N ILE A 341 16.24 11.65 25.51
CA ILE A 341 16.79 12.32 24.31
C ILE A 341 17.91 11.49 23.67
N THR A 342 18.79 10.90 24.47
CA THR A 342 19.88 10.05 23.97
C THR A 342 19.37 8.78 23.32
N GLN A 343 18.36 8.14 23.91
CA GLN A 343 17.71 6.95 23.33
C GLN A 343 16.95 7.30 22.04
N GLU A 344 16.31 8.47 21.96
CA GLU A 344 15.72 8.99 20.72
C GLU A 344 16.78 9.17 19.63
N PHE A 345 17.94 9.75 19.94
CA PHE A 345 19.01 9.89 18.96
C PHE A 345 19.52 8.53 18.47
N GLN A 346 19.75 7.58 19.37
CA GLN A 346 20.16 6.22 18.99
C GLN A 346 19.11 5.50 18.14
N ARG A 347 17.83 5.59 18.54
CA ARG A 347 16.70 5.04 17.79
C ARG A 347 16.63 5.64 16.39
N ASN A 348 16.71 6.96 16.27
CA ASN A 348 16.65 7.63 14.97
C ASN A 348 17.84 7.25 14.08
N ILE A 349 19.07 7.18 14.61
CA ILE A 349 20.21 6.68 13.85
C ILE A 349 19.91 5.28 13.30
N PHE A 350 19.41 4.36 14.13
CA PHE A 350 19.05 3.01 13.71
C PHE A 350 17.90 2.96 12.67
N LEU A 351 16.93 3.87 12.76
CA LEU A 351 15.84 3.96 11.78
C LEU A 351 16.31 4.47 10.41
N PHE A 352 17.32 5.34 10.38
CA PHE A 352 17.81 5.96 9.14
C PHE A 352 19.03 5.26 8.53
N THR A 353 19.81 4.52 9.32
CA THR A 353 21.01 3.80 8.87
C THR A 353 20.96 2.31 9.25
N PRO A 354 21.51 1.39 8.42
CA PRO A 354 21.50 -0.04 8.70
C PRO A 354 22.37 -0.43 9.89
#